data_AF-A0A023G8W1-F1
#
_entry.id   AF-A0A023G8W1-F1
#
_cell.length_a   1.000
_cell.length_b   1.000
_cell.length_c   1.000
_cell.angle_alpha   90.00
_cell.angle_beta   90.00
_cell.angle_gamma   90.00
#
_symmetry.space_group_name_H-M   'P 1'
#
loop_
_entity.id
_entity.type
_entity.pdbx_description
1 polymer ?
#
loop_
_entity_poly.entity_id
_entity_poly.type
_entity_poly.pdbx_seq_one_letter_code
_entity_poly.pdbx_strand_id
1 'polypeptide(L)'
;MKITCFIAVIFFATTDHISASVNRLQPRTTIACVPPYKGKGYGRSYNYKCVLTTGTYPNNTPCLPVNNGGNRIDEAGLCQKNRCKPYYNLDKLLERCVFPPSLNKCPPKENTAKIVLESCRYYCKKDGEWYFGNYKNLESSSCHLPGETNRLGKCCDGKCVKQGECKEN
;
A
#
# COMPACT_ATOMS: atom_id res chain seq x y z
N MET A 1 -72.02 21.39 51.01
CA MET A 1 -70.77 22.18 51.17
C MET A 1 -69.72 21.58 50.25
N LYS A 2 -68.90 22.44 49.62
CA LYS A 2 -67.87 22.24 48.57
C LYS A 2 -67.03 20.95 48.75
N ILE A 3 -66.37 20.36 47.75
CA ILE A 3 -65.30 20.94 46.90
C ILE A 3 -65.11 20.08 45.64
N THR A 4 -65.11 20.74 44.49
CA THR A 4 -64.66 20.22 43.18
C THR A 4 -63.14 20.24 43.13
N CYS A 5 -62.47 19.11 42.92
CA CYS A 5 -61.03 19.04 42.68
C CYS A 5 -60.76 18.89 41.18
N PHE A 6 -60.23 19.95 40.56
CA PHE A 6 -59.66 19.91 39.21
C PHE A 6 -58.20 19.43 39.31
N ILE A 7 -57.88 18.32 38.63
CA ILE A 7 -56.49 17.87 38.47
C ILE A 7 -55.94 18.55 37.22
N ALA A 8 -55.05 19.53 37.41
CA ALA A 8 -54.27 20.13 36.35
C ALA A 8 -53.06 19.21 36.05
N VAL A 9 -53.02 18.63 34.85
CA VAL A 9 -51.87 17.85 34.37
C VAL A 9 -50.87 18.82 33.75
N ILE A 10 -49.75 19.05 34.45
CA ILE A 10 -48.62 19.85 33.97
C ILE A 10 -47.71 18.92 33.17
N PHE A 11 -47.65 19.10 31.85
CA PHE A 11 -46.67 18.44 31.00
C PHE A 11 -45.34 19.19 31.09
N PHE A 12 -44.32 18.59 31.71
CA PHE A 12 -42.94 19.05 31.62
C PHE A 12 -42.39 18.64 30.25
N ALA A 13 -42.27 19.59 29.33
CA ALA A 13 -41.52 19.40 28.09
C ALA A 13 -40.02 19.46 28.44
N THR A 14 -39.35 18.33 28.52
CA THR A 14 -37.88 18.27 28.59
C THR A 14 -37.33 18.68 27.24
N THR A 15 -36.72 19.86 27.16
CA THR A 15 -35.93 20.25 25.99
C THR A 15 -34.67 19.40 25.97
N ASP A 16 -34.73 18.29 25.24
CA ASP A 16 -33.53 17.52 24.92
C ASP A 16 -32.62 18.43 24.10
N HIS A 17 -31.54 18.89 24.72
CA HIS A 17 -30.43 19.52 24.02
C HIS A 17 -29.80 18.45 23.13
N ILE A 18 -30.28 18.36 21.89
CA ILE A 18 -29.63 17.64 20.80
C ILE A 18 -28.30 18.35 20.57
N SER A 19 -27.25 17.89 21.24
CA SER A 19 -25.87 18.17 20.86
C SER A 19 -25.70 17.62 19.45
N ALA A 20 -25.72 18.50 18.47
CA ALA A 20 -25.30 18.17 17.12
C ALA A 20 -23.88 17.63 17.21
N SER A 21 -23.74 16.31 17.04
CA SER A 21 -22.44 15.68 16.87
C SER A 21 -21.77 16.37 15.69
N VAL A 22 -20.77 17.19 15.96
CA VAL A 22 -19.84 17.68 14.96
C VAL A 22 -19.38 16.46 14.18
N ASN A 23 -19.72 16.40 12.90
CA ASN A 23 -19.19 15.43 11.95
C ASN A 23 -17.65 15.58 11.95
N ARG A 24 -16.98 14.92 12.90
CA ARG A 24 -15.54 14.67 12.79
C ARG A 24 -15.40 13.83 11.54
N LEU A 25 -14.80 14.41 10.51
CA LEU A 25 -14.36 13.69 9.33
C LEU A 25 -13.59 12.45 9.84
N GLN A 26 -14.18 11.27 9.76
CA GLN A 26 -13.46 10.05 10.09
C GLN A 26 -12.23 10.01 9.17
N PRO A 27 -11.01 9.76 9.71
CA PRO A 27 -9.84 9.58 8.87
C PRO A 27 -10.17 8.51 7.84
N ARG A 28 -10.00 8.80 6.54
CA ARG A 28 -10.23 7.81 5.49
C ARG A 28 -9.32 6.61 5.76
N THR A 29 -9.89 5.51 6.26
CA THR A 29 -9.17 4.26 6.54
C THR A 29 -8.91 3.44 5.28
N THR A 30 -9.53 3.80 4.16
CA THR A 30 -9.42 3.10 2.88
C THR A 30 -9.06 4.08 1.76
N ILE A 31 -7.84 3.96 1.23
CA ILE A 31 -7.48 4.59 -0.04
C ILE A 31 -7.84 3.61 -1.15
N ALA A 32 -8.77 4.01 -2.02
CA ALA A 32 -8.93 3.36 -3.30
C ALA A 32 -7.66 3.64 -4.12
N CYS A 33 -6.87 2.61 -4.37
CA CYS A 33 -5.80 2.72 -5.37
C CYS A 33 -6.48 3.11 -6.67
N VAL A 34 -6.14 4.27 -7.23
CA VAL A 34 -6.71 4.72 -8.50
C VAL A 34 -6.53 3.57 -9.50
N PRO A 35 -7.61 3.11 -10.15
CA PRO A 35 -7.59 1.90 -10.95
C PRO A 35 -6.42 1.92 -11.93
N PRO A 36 -5.69 0.79 -12.03
CA PRO A 36 -4.31 0.83 -12.46
C PRO A 36 -4.20 1.35 -13.88
N TYR A 37 -3.13 2.10 -14.09
CA TYR A 37 -2.46 2.24 -15.37
C TYR A 37 -2.71 1.01 -16.26
N LYS A 38 -3.38 1.23 -17.41
CA LYS A 38 -3.74 0.17 -18.37
C LYS A 38 -2.56 -0.33 -19.20
N GLY A 39 -1.35 0.17 -18.93
CA GLY A 39 -0.17 -0.26 -19.68
C GLY A 39 0.36 -1.61 -19.20
N LYS A 40 1.34 -2.11 -19.95
CA LYS A 40 1.99 -3.38 -19.65
C LYS A 40 3.10 -3.14 -18.63
N GLY A 41 3.02 -3.80 -17.47
CA GLY A 41 4.06 -3.71 -16.46
C GLY A 41 4.06 -2.38 -15.69
N TYR A 42 5.13 -2.18 -14.92
CA TYR A 42 5.39 -0.89 -14.25
C TYR A 42 5.70 0.21 -15.27
N GLY A 43 5.20 1.42 -15.00
CA GLY A 43 5.63 2.60 -15.74
C GLY A 43 7.15 2.81 -15.59
N ARG A 44 7.88 2.86 -16.70
CA ARG A 44 9.34 2.98 -16.68
C ARG A 44 9.71 4.41 -16.30
N SER A 45 10.38 4.57 -15.16
CA SER A 45 10.74 5.88 -14.66
C SER A 45 12.24 6.13 -14.80
N TYR A 46 12.65 6.69 -15.94
CA TYR A 46 14.06 6.97 -16.22
C TYR A 46 14.61 7.99 -15.23
N ASN A 47 15.55 7.56 -14.38
CA ASN A 47 16.12 8.35 -13.29
C ASN A 47 15.02 9.01 -12.43
N TYR A 48 14.02 8.20 -12.04
CA TYR A 48 12.87 8.61 -11.21
C TYR A 48 11.92 9.62 -11.88
N LYS A 49 12.06 9.93 -13.16
CA LYS A 49 11.10 10.80 -13.87
C LYS A 49 9.92 9.98 -14.35
N CYS A 50 8.71 10.39 -14.01
CA CYS A 50 7.46 9.81 -14.52
C CYS A 50 7.00 10.54 -15.79
N VAL A 51 7.96 10.92 -16.64
CA VAL A 51 7.75 11.66 -17.89
C VAL A 51 8.29 10.80 -19.02
N LEU A 52 7.47 10.62 -20.04
CA LEU A 52 7.79 9.96 -21.30
C LEU A 52 7.82 11.00 -22.42
N THR A 53 8.40 10.64 -23.56
CA THR A 53 8.35 11.48 -24.77
C THR A 53 6.90 11.76 -25.21
N THR A 54 6.00 10.81 -25.00
CA THR A 54 4.59 10.89 -25.42
C THR A 54 3.67 11.52 -24.36
N GLY A 55 4.21 11.97 -23.23
CA GLY A 55 3.43 12.58 -22.15
C GLY A 55 3.88 12.13 -20.75
N THR A 56 3.07 12.41 -19.75
CA THR A 56 3.40 12.15 -18.33
C THR A 56 2.54 11.03 -17.79
N TYR A 57 3.13 10.12 -17.00
CA TYR A 57 2.32 9.13 -16.30
C TYR A 57 1.37 9.82 -15.31
N PRO A 58 0.08 9.43 -15.27
CA PRO A 58 -0.85 9.95 -14.28
C PRO A 58 -0.33 9.77 -12.85
N ASN A 59 -0.71 10.69 -11.95
CA ASN A 59 -0.43 10.53 -10.53
C ASN A 59 -0.99 9.19 -10.03
N ASN A 60 -0.25 8.57 -9.11
CA ASN A 60 -0.49 7.24 -8.55
C ASN A 60 -0.36 6.06 -9.54
N THR A 61 0.22 6.29 -10.72
CA THR A 61 0.66 5.18 -11.60
C THR A 61 1.79 4.40 -10.92
N PRO A 62 1.70 3.07 -10.80
CA PRO A 62 2.83 2.24 -10.37
C PRO A 62 4.02 2.41 -11.32
N CYS A 63 5.18 2.72 -10.77
CA CYS A 63 6.39 3.00 -11.53
C CYS A 63 7.58 2.21 -10.98
N LEU A 64 8.57 1.97 -11.85
CA LEU A 64 9.85 1.38 -11.47
C LEU A 64 10.99 2.32 -11.91
N PRO A 65 11.83 2.82 -10.99
CA PRO A 65 13.01 3.58 -11.34
C PRO A 65 14.01 2.74 -12.14
N VAL A 66 14.37 3.24 -13.31
CA VAL A 66 15.37 2.62 -14.19
C VAL A 66 16.42 3.63 -14.63
N ASN A 67 17.63 3.19 -14.93
CA ASN A 67 18.63 4.02 -15.59
C ASN A 67 18.36 4.14 -17.09
N ASN A 68 19.20 4.90 -17.81
CA ASN A 68 19.08 5.10 -19.26
C ASN A 68 19.21 3.80 -20.07
N GLY A 69 19.86 2.75 -19.51
CA GLY A 69 19.93 1.42 -20.11
C GLY A 69 18.69 0.55 -19.82
N GLY A 70 17.68 1.09 -19.14
CA GLY A 70 16.47 0.35 -18.77
C GLY A 70 16.68 -0.70 -17.67
N ASN A 71 17.78 -0.60 -16.93
CA ASN A 71 18.08 -1.45 -15.77
C ASN A 71 17.50 -0.82 -14.51
N ARG A 72 16.91 -1.65 -13.64
CA ARG A 72 16.38 -1.22 -12.35
C ARG A 72 17.50 -0.58 -11.52
N ILE A 73 17.19 0.56 -10.90
CA ILE A 73 18.11 1.24 -9.99
C ILE A 73 17.54 1.37 -8.57
N ASP A 74 16.28 1.03 -8.35
CA ASP A 74 15.60 1.13 -7.05
C ASP A 74 14.34 0.25 -6.99
N GLU A 75 13.65 0.27 -5.86
CA GLU A 75 12.36 -0.35 -5.63
C GLU A 75 11.22 0.40 -6.35
N ALA A 76 10.15 -0.34 -6.64
CA ALA A 76 8.95 0.22 -7.25
C ALA A 76 8.29 1.26 -6.34
N GLY A 77 7.53 2.14 -6.97
CA GLY A 77 6.88 3.26 -6.32
C GLY A 77 5.61 3.70 -7.01
N LEU A 78 5.18 4.92 -6.68
CA LEU A 78 4.08 5.60 -7.36
C LEU A 78 4.57 6.91 -7.98
N CYS A 79 4.05 7.24 -9.15
CA CYS A 79 4.23 8.56 -9.73
C CYS A 79 3.51 9.61 -8.89
N GLN A 80 4.25 10.55 -8.30
CA GLN A 80 3.74 11.69 -7.56
C GLN A 80 4.47 12.94 -8.02
N LYS A 81 3.72 13.93 -8.53
CA LYS A 81 4.30 15.19 -9.04
C LYS A 81 5.41 14.93 -10.08
N ASN A 82 5.10 14.07 -11.05
CA ASN A 82 5.99 13.68 -12.17
C ASN A 82 7.29 12.96 -11.74
N ARG A 83 7.39 12.49 -10.49
CA ARG A 83 8.50 11.67 -10.02
C ARG A 83 8.01 10.33 -9.50
N CYS A 84 8.77 9.27 -9.76
CA CYS A 84 8.54 7.98 -9.12
C CYS A 84 9.05 8.05 -7.69
N LYS A 85 8.15 7.93 -6.72
CA LYS A 85 8.49 7.89 -5.30
C LYS A 85 8.46 6.43 -4.84
N PRO A 86 9.63 5.82 -4.51
CA PRO A 86 9.71 4.42 -4.06
C PRO A 86 8.79 4.14 -2.87
N TYR A 87 8.32 2.90 -2.73
CA TYR A 87 7.29 2.56 -1.75
C TYR A 87 7.68 2.93 -0.31
N TYR A 88 8.96 2.74 0.06
CA TYR A 88 9.46 3.06 1.40
C TYR A 88 9.47 4.56 1.72
N ASN A 89 9.26 5.41 0.72
CA ASN A 89 9.11 6.86 0.87
C ASN A 89 7.63 7.30 0.76
N LEU A 90 6.68 6.40 0.51
CA LEU A 90 5.26 6.74 0.39
C LEU A 90 4.59 6.84 1.78
N ASP A 91 3.37 7.39 1.78
CA ASP A 91 2.46 7.16 2.90
C ASP A 91 2.14 5.66 2.98
N LYS A 92 2.10 5.11 4.20
CA LYS A 92 1.88 3.68 4.44
C LYS A 92 0.58 3.16 3.81
N LEU A 93 -0.45 4.01 3.71
CA LEU A 93 -1.72 3.67 3.06
C LEU A 93 -1.59 3.51 1.54
N LEU A 94 -0.57 4.11 0.92
CA LEU A 94 -0.31 4.06 -0.52
C LEU A 94 0.65 2.94 -0.94
N GLU A 95 1.44 2.38 -0.01
CA GLU A 95 2.37 1.29 -0.32
C GLU A 95 1.69 0.09 -1.01
N ARG A 96 0.47 -0.25 -0.58
CA ARG A 96 -0.33 -1.32 -1.17
C ARG A 96 -0.63 -1.11 -2.66
N CYS A 97 -0.65 0.14 -3.12
CA CYS A 97 -0.96 0.49 -4.50
C CYS A 97 0.25 0.31 -5.44
N VAL A 98 1.46 0.15 -4.89
CA VAL A 98 2.68 -0.12 -5.67
C VAL A 98 2.70 -1.56 -6.20
N PHE A 99 2.07 -2.50 -5.49
CA PHE A 99 2.14 -3.93 -5.77
C PHE A 99 0.76 -4.52 -6.12
N PRO A 100 0.06 -4.00 -7.14
CA PRO A 100 -1.26 -4.51 -7.51
C PRO A 100 -1.13 -5.94 -8.06
N PRO A 101 -2.11 -6.83 -7.83
CA PRO A 101 -2.07 -8.21 -8.33
C PRO A 101 -1.83 -8.33 -9.83
N SER A 102 -2.31 -7.37 -10.63
CA SER A 102 -2.10 -7.31 -12.08
C SER A 102 -0.63 -7.21 -12.52
N LEU A 103 0.25 -6.75 -11.62
CA LEU A 103 1.70 -6.64 -11.86
C LEU A 103 2.51 -7.78 -11.20
N ASN A 104 1.85 -8.65 -10.41
CA ASN A 104 2.48 -9.84 -9.84
C ASN A 104 2.56 -10.95 -10.90
N LYS A 105 3.50 -10.80 -11.83
CA LYS A 105 3.66 -11.75 -12.93
C LYS A 105 4.96 -12.54 -12.87
N CYS A 106 5.90 -12.20 -11.99
CA CYS A 106 7.13 -12.99 -11.88
C CYS A 106 6.84 -14.30 -11.16
N PRO A 107 7.47 -15.43 -11.58
CA PRO A 107 7.26 -16.71 -10.92
C PRO A 107 7.68 -16.66 -9.45
N PRO A 108 7.20 -17.51 -8.54
CA PRO A 108 7.75 -17.58 -7.19
C PRO A 108 9.26 -17.89 -7.22
N LYS A 109 10.08 -17.13 -6.48
CA LYS A 109 11.54 -17.29 -6.45
C LYS A 109 12.02 -17.80 -5.10
N GLU A 110 12.95 -18.74 -5.11
CA GLU A 110 13.63 -19.19 -3.89
C GLU A 110 14.88 -18.35 -3.61
N ASN A 111 15.18 -18.14 -2.34
CA ASN A 111 16.42 -17.49 -1.93
C ASN A 111 17.55 -18.54 -1.78
N THR A 112 17.98 -19.12 -2.90
CA THR A 112 18.99 -20.20 -2.92
C THR A 112 20.35 -19.76 -2.37
N ALA A 113 20.66 -18.46 -2.44
CA ALA A 113 21.87 -17.88 -1.86
C ALA A 113 21.86 -17.86 -0.32
N LYS A 114 20.69 -18.08 0.31
CA LYS A 114 20.51 -18.07 1.78
C LYS A 114 21.01 -16.77 2.45
N ILE A 115 20.94 -15.65 1.75
CA ILE A 115 21.30 -14.32 2.25
C ILE A 115 20.11 -13.64 2.92
N VAL A 116 20.34 -12.64 3.77
CA VAL A 116 19.24 -11.80 4.28
C VAL A 116 18.75 -10.89 3.16
N LEU A 117 17.46 -10.97 2.86
CA LEU A 117 16.83 -10.17 1.80
C LEU A 117 16.51 -8.76 2.30
N GLU A 118 16.92 -7.75 1.54
CA GLU A 118 16.49 -6.36 1.73
C GLU A 118 15.01 -6.15 1.41
N SER A 119 14.48 -6.94 0.47
CA SER A 119 13.08 -6.93 0.07
C SER A 119 12.58 -8.36 -0.17
N CYS A 120 11.38 -8.65 0.32
CA CYS A 120 10.69 -9.91 0.06
C CYS A 120 10.05 -9.97 -1.32
N ARG A 121 10.16 -8.89 -2.09
CA ARG A 121 9.77 -8.81 -3.49
C ARG A 121 11.02 -8.80 -4.36
N TYR A 122 10.83 -9.21 -5.59
CA TYR A 122 11.85 -9.13 -6.61
C TYR A 122 11.22 -8.77 -7.94
N TYR A 123 12.05 -8.37 -8.90
CA TYR A 123 11.60 -7.90 -10.20
C TYR A 123 12.11 -8.79 -11.32
N CYS A 124 11.30 -8.95 -12.36
CA CYS A 124 11.67 -9.64 -13.58
C CYS A 124 11.19 -8.85 -14.80
N LYS A 125 11.87 -9.06 -15.94
CA LYS A 125 11.39 -8.60 -17.24
C LYS A 125 10.61 -9.74 -17.91
N LYS A 126 9.43 -9.43 -18.45
CA LYS A 126 8.67 -10.30 -19.37
C LYS A 126 8.26 -9.45 -20.57
N ASP A 127 8.58 -9.91 -21.77
CA ASP A 127 8.28 -9.21 -23.03
C ASP A 127 8.75 -7.74 -23.03
N GLY A 128 9.91 -7.49 -22.43
CA GLY A 128 10.50 -6.15 -22.30
C GLY A 128 9.94 -5.30 -21.15
N GLU A 129 8.88 -5.74 -20.47
CA GLU A 129 8.24 -4.99 -19.38
C GLU A 129 8.59 -5.51 -18.00
N TRP A 130 8.62 -4.59 -17.03
CA TRP A 130 8.93 -4.91 -15.64
C TRP A 130 7.70 -5.33 -14.86
N TYR A 131 7.84 -6.43 -14.13
CA TYR A 131 6.85 -6.97 -13.21
C TYR A 131 7.52 -7.25 -11.87
N PHE A 132 6.71 -7.54 -10.85
CA PHE A 132 7.22 -8.05 -9.58
C PHE A 132 6.78 -9.50 -9.34
N GLY A 133 7.46 -10.14 -8.41
CA GLY A 133 7.06 -11.38 -7.76
C GLY A 133 7.56 -11.42 -6.33
N ASN A 134 7.19 -12.48 -5.63
CA ASN A 134 7.53 -12.66 -4.23
C ASN A 134 8.56 -13.79 -4.07
N TYR A 135 9.45 -13.65 -3.09
CA TYR A 135 10.24 -14.78 -2.61
C TYR A 135 9.32 -15.77 -1.88
N LYS A 136 9.59 -17.07 -2.04
CA LYS A 136 8.83 -18.13 -1.36
C LYS A 136 9.00 -18.03 0.17
N ASN A 137 7.96 -18.42 0.91
CA ASN A 137 7.98 -18.55 2.36
C ASN A 137 8.75 -19.82 2.79
N LEU A 138 10.07 -19.82 2.60
CA LEU A 138 10.97 -20.91 3.01
C LEU A 138 11.94 -20.42 4.07
N GLU A 139 12.54 -21.34 4.85
CA GLU A 139 13.56 -21.00 5.86
C GLU A 139 14.72 -20.17 5.28
N SER A 140 15.04 -20.37 4.00
CA SER A 140 16.07 -19.61 3.30
C SER A 140 15.71 -18.14 3.05
N SER A 141 14.45 -17.74 3.20
CA SER A 141 13.96 -16.40 2.83
C SER A 141 13.87 -15.45 4.03
N SER A 142 14.98 -15.32 4.77
CA SER A 142 15.11 -14.34 5.85
C SER A 142 15.17 -12.91 5.32
N CYS A 143 14.69 -11.95 6.10
CA CYS A 143 14.65 -10.53 5.74
C CYS A 143 14.81 -9.64 6.97
N HIS A 144 15.16 -8.38 6.79
CA HIS A 144 15.20 -7.40 7.89
C HIS A 144 13.79 -6.90 8.24
N LEU A 145 13.43 -6.97 9.53
CA LEU A 145 12.15 -6.46 9.99
C LEU A 145 12.12 -4.92 9.86
N PRO A 146 11.09 -4.33 9.21
CA PRO A 146 11.00 -2.89 9.07
C PRO A 146 10.96 -2.17 10.43
N GLY A 147 11.88 -1.23 10.64
CA GLY A 147 11.95 -0.44 11.88
C GLY A 147 12.57 -1.15 13.09
N GLU A 148 13.06 -2.38 12.94
CA GLU A 148 13.73 -3.12 14.01
C GLU A 148 15.21 -3.36 13.63
N THR A 149 16.14 -2.82 14.41
CA THR A 149 17.58 -3.00 14.17
C THR A 149 18.00 -4.44 14.48
N ASN A 150 18.74 -5.07 13.56
CA ASN A 150 19.32 -6.43 13.70
C ASN A 150 18.32 -7.57 13.96
N ARG A 151 17.01 -7.35 13.79
CA ARG A 151 16.02 -8.42 13.91
C ARG A 151 15.60 -8.92 12.54
N LEU A 152 15.63 -10.25 12.41
CA LEU A 152 15.26 -10.94 11.20
C LEU A 152 13.81 -11.42 11.28
N GLY A 153 13.14 -11.34 10.14
CA GLY A 153 11.85 -11.94 9.88
C GLY A 153 11.94 -12.95 8.75
N LYS A 154 10.78 -13.37 8.27
CA LYS A 154 10.62 -14.27 7.13
C LYS A 154 9.77 -13.61 6.06
N CYS A 155 10.10 -13.87 4.80
CA CYS A 155 9.29 -13.38 3.70
C CYS A 155 7.95 -14.13 3.60
N CYS A 156 6.87 -13.35 3.59
CA CYS A 156 5.50 -13.80 3.49
C CYS A 156 4.73 -12.88 2.55
N ASP A 157 4.31 -13.41 1.40
CA ASP A 157 3.57 -12.66 0.36
C ASP A 157 4.17 -11.26 0.05
N GLY A 158 5.49 -11.23 -0.11
CA GLY A 158 6.23 -10.00 -0.42
C GLY A 158 6.42 -9.04 0.74
N LYS A 159 6.06 -9.43 1.98
CA LYS A 159 6.32 -8.67 3.20
C LYS A 159 7.31 -9.41 4.09
N CYS A 160 8.13 -8.65 4.82
CA CYS A 160 8.91 -9.21 5.92
C CYS A 160 8.06 -9.21 7.18
N VAL A 161 7.78 -10.39 7.74
CA VAL A 161 6.95 -10.57 8.94
C VAL A 161 7.73 -11.33 10.01
N LYS A 162 7.28 -11.27 11.28
CA LYS A 162 7.94 -12.05 12.33
C LYS A 162 7.73 -13.53 12.09
N GLN A 163 8.64 -14.35 12.63
CA GLN A 163 8.53 -15.79 12.53
C GLN A 163 7.22 -16.26 13.17
N GLY A 164 6.46 -17.09 12.45
CA GLY A 164 5.13 -17.57 12.87
C GLY A 164 3.95 -16.66 12.51
N GLU A 165 4.17 -15.43 12.00
CA GLU A 165 3.07 -14.53 11.61
C GLU A 165 2.58 -14.73 10.17
N CYS A 166 3.30 -15.52 9.36
CA CYS A 166 2.84 -15.83 8.02
C CYS A 166 1.72 -16.87 8.07
N LYS A 167 0.53 -16.50 7.62
CA LYS A 167 -0.57 -17.44 7.42
C LYS A 167 -0.37 -18.14 6.09
N GLU A 168 -0.22 -19.45 6.10
CA GLU A 168 -0.33 -20.27 4.89
C GLU A 168 -1.80 -20.23 4.46
N ASN A 169 -2.04 -19.85 3.20
CA ASN A 169 -3.36 -19.91 2.57
C ASN A 169 -3.55 -21.27 1.92
#